data_AF-A0A814XLR2-F1
#
_entry.id   AF-A0A814XLR2-F1
#
_cell.length_a   1.000
_cell.length_b   1.000
_cell.length_c   1.000
_cell.angle_alpha   90.00
_cell.angle_beta   90.00
_cell.angle_gamma   90.00
#
_symmetry.space_group_name_H-M   'P 1'
#
loop_
_entity.id
_entity.type
_entity.pdbx_description
1 polymer ?
#
loop_
_entity_poly.entity_id
_entity_poly.type
_entity_poly.pdbx_seq_one_letter_code
_entity_poly.pdbx_strand_id
1 'polypeptide(L)'
;MRNERQSETTHVSFLICTDEPESVDYLAHLDQTMKNVDVTDDFKTEKANICRHQGANFKFSKGDYIVKALVGAIDQEIDGLNEPKPGNQNRS
;
A
#
# COMPACT_ATOMS: atom_id res chain seq x y z
N MET A 1 25.97 17.13 6.57
CA MET A 1 24.95 16.22 6.01
C MET A 1 25.67 15.16 5.19
N ARG A 2 25.39 13.87 5.40
CA ARG A 2 25.85 12.83 4.47
C ARG A 2 24.86 12.81 3.31
N ASN A 3 25.33 12.92 2.07
CA ASN A 3 24.49 12.88 0.86
C ASN A 3 24.18 11.43 0.45
N GLU A 4 23.87 10.57 1.43
CA GLU A 4 23.63 9.14 1.25
C GLU A 4 22.28 8.80 1.84
N ARG A 5 21.47 8.02 1.11
CA ARG A 5 20.19 7.52 1.61
C ARG A 5 20.44 6.50 2.73
N GLN A 6 19.67 6.59 3.80
CA GLN A 6 19.75 5.67 4.94
C GLN A 6 18.51 4.79 4.92
N SER A 7 18.66 3.48 4.67
CA SER A 7 17.53 2.55 4.51
C SER A 7 16.58 2.54 5.71
N GLU A 8 17.11 2.68 6.92
CA GLU A 8 16.31 2.64 8.15
C GLU A 8 15.38 3.84 8.33
N THR A 9 15.69 4.98 7.72
CA THR A 9 14.95 6.25 7.93
C THR A 9 14.44 6.87 6.64
N THR A 10 14.70 6.24 5.50
CA THR A 10 14.23 6.69 4.19
C THR A 10 13.01 5.88 3.83
N HIS A 11 11.89 6.56 3.61
CA HIS A 11 10.63 5.98 3.18
C HIS A 11 10.43 6.25 1.68
N VAL A 12 9.94 5.26 0.96
CA VAL A 12 9.72 5.34 -0.49
C VAL A 12 8.31 4.88 -0.80
N SER A 13 7.49 5.74 -1.38
CA SER A 13 6.18 5.38 -1.91
C SER A 13 6.24 5.36 -3.43
N PHE A 14 5.77 4.28 -4.04
CA PHE A 14 5.54 4.20 -5.47
C PHE A 14 4.04 4.38 -5.74
N LEU A 15 3.71 5.30 -6.64
CA LEU A 15 2.37 5.40 -7.20
C LEU A 15 2.41 4.78 -8.59
N ILE A 16 1.67 3.70 -8.78
CA ILE A 16 1.65 3.01 -10.07
C ILE A 16 0.66 3.67 -11.01
N CYS A 17 1.13 3.86 -12.24
CA CYS A 17 0.38 4.49 -13.33
C CYS A 17 0.48 3.62 -14.60
N THR A 18 0.59 2.30 -14.42
CA THR A 18 0.73 1.32 -15.50
C THR A 18 -0.11 0.09 -15.18
N ASP A 19 -0.72 -0.48 -16.21
CA ASP A 19 -1.46 -1.74 -16.13
C ASP A 19 -0.63 -2.92 -16.68
N GLU A 20 0.66 -2.71 -16.97
CA GLU A 20 1.56 -3.76 -17.44
C GLU A 20 1.80 -4.79 -16.31
N PRO A 21 1.38 -6.07 -16.49
CA PRO A 21 1.40 -7.05 -15.41
C PRO A 21 2.78 -7.27 -14.79
N GLU A 22 3.83 -7.31 -15.61
CA GLU A 22 5.21 -7.53 -15.12
C GLU A 22 5.68 -6.39 -14.20
N SER A 23 5.35 -5.14 -14.55
CA SER A 23 5.66 -3.96 -13.74
C SER A 23 4.88 -3.96 -12.42
N VAL A 24 3.60 -4.33 -12.47
CA VAL A 24 2.73 -4.42 -11.27
C VAL A 24 3.23 -5.52 -10.33
N ASP A 25 3.50 -6.71 -10.85
CA ASP A 25 3.99 -7.85 -10.07
C ASP A 25 5.36 -7.56 -9.43
N TYR A 26 6.25 -6.92 -10.18
CA TYR A 26 7.55 -6.48 -9.66
C TYR A 26 7.39 -5.52 -8.48
N LEU A 27 6.53 -4.51 -8.61
CA LEU A 27 6.34 -3.51 -7.54
C LEU A 27 5.63 -4.12 -6.33
N ALA A 28 4.62 -4.99 -6.54
CA ALA A 28 3.99 -5.75 -5.46
C ALA A 28 4.99 -6.63 -4.70
N HIS A 29 6.00 -7.18 -5.38
CA HIS A 29 7.07 -7.92 -4.71
C HIS A 29 7.94 -7.02 -3.84
N LEU A 30 8.24 -5.79 -4.27
CA LEU A 30 9.01 -4.83 -3.45
C LEU A 30 8.26 -4.44 -2.19
N ASP A 31 6.97 -4.13 -2.33
CA ASP A 31 6.06 -3.78 -1.24
C ASP A 31 6.10 -4.82 -0.11
N GLN A 32 5.98 -6.11 -0.47
CA GLN A 32 5.95 -7.22 0.48
C GLN A 32 7.29 -7.54 1.13
N THR A 33 8.41 -7.15 0.52
CA THR A 33 9.74 -7.63 0.91
C THR A 33 10.66 -6.53 1.45
N MET A 34 10.40 -5.26 1.13
CA MET A 34 11.24 -4.14 1.51
C MET A 34 10.63 -3.35 2.66
N LYS A 35 11.44 -3.11 3.70
CA LYS A 35 11.06 -2.21 4.78
C LYS A 35 10.98 -0.76 4.27
N ASN A 36 10.04 0.02 4.82
CA ASN A 36 9.85 1.44 4.52
C ASN A 36 9.49 1.72 3.04
N VAL A 37 8.90 0.73 2.36
CA VAL A 37 8.38 0.84 1.00
C VAL A 37 6.88 0.58 1.04
N ASP A 38 6.11 1.37 0.30
CA ASP A 38 4.68 1.16 0.04
C ASP A 38 4.39 1.40 -1.44
N VAL A 39 3.52 0.58 -2.02
CA VAL A 39 3.09 0.68 -3.41
C VAL A 39 1.58 0.90 -3.43
N THR A 40 1.19 2.08 -3.90
CA THR A 40 -0.21 2.48 -4.02
C THR A 40 -0.67 2.43 -5.48
N ASP A 41 -1.76 1.71 -5.73
CA ASP A 41 -2.42 1.62 -7.04
C ASP A 41 -3.33 2.82 -7.32
N ASP A 42 -3.96 2.88 -8.49
CA ASP A 42 -4.98 3.86 -8.78
C ASP A 42 -6.14 3.77 -7.78
N PHE A 43 -6.82 4.90 -7.54
CA PHE A 43 -7.90 5.00 -6.55
C PHE A 43 -8.97 3.90 -6.66
N LYS A 44 -9.34 3.46 -7.86
CA LYS A 44 -10.40 2.47 -8.04
C LYS A 44 -9.93 1.10 -7.61
N THR A 45 -8.73 0.71 -8.04
CA THR A 45 -8.12 -0.58 -7.70
C THR A 45 -7.81 -0.64 -6.21
N GLU A 46 -7.22 0.42 -5.67
CA GLU A 46 -6.91 0.55 -4.25
C GLU A 46 -8.16 0.43 -3.38
N LYS A 47 -9.22 1.17 -3.74
CA LYS A 47 -10.51 1.10 -3.05
C LYS A 47 -11.11 -0.31 -3.11
N ALA A 48 -11.02 -0.98 -4.25
CA ALA A 48 -11.54 -2.33 -4.40
C ALA A 48 -10.81 -3.32 -3.47
N ASN A 49 -9.48 -3.22 -3.38
CA ASN A 49 -8.66 -4.03 -2.48
C ASN A 49 -8.96 -3.74 -1.01
N ILE A 50 -9.08 -2.48 -0.62
CA ILE A 50 -9.46 -2.10 0.76
C ILE A 50 -10.85 -2.65 1.09
N CYS A 51 -11.84 -2.46 0.22
CA CYS A 51 -13.18 -3.00 0.43
C CYS A 51 -13.19 -4.54 0.50
N ARG A 52 -12.32 -5.22 -0.23
CA ARG A 52 -12.17 -6.68 -0.17
C ARG A 52 -11.67 -7.14 1.20
N HIS A 53 -10.75 -6.40 1.83
CA HIS A 53 -10.14 -6.80 3.10
C HIS A 53 -10.84 -6.24 4.34
N GLN A 54 -11.37 -5.02 4.27
CA GLN A 54 -12.07 -4.34 5.38
C GLN A 54 -13.59 -4.58 5.36
N GLY A 55 -14.14 -5.02 4.23
CA GLY A 55 -15.56 -5.27 4.00
C GLY A 55 -16.21 -4.24 3.06
N ALA A 56 -17.26 -4.67 2.35
CA ALA A 56 -17.89 -3.91 1.27
C ALA A 56 -18.44 -2.52 1.69
N ASN A 57 -18.77 -2.34 2.97
CA ASN A 57 -19.30 -1.09 3.52
C ASN A 57 -18.21 -0.16 4.08
N PHE A 58 -16.93 -0.53 3.97
CA PHE A 58 -15.83 0.31 4.43
C PHE A 58 -15.79 1.62 3.63
N LYS A 59 -15.74 2.74 4.35
CA LYS A 59 -15.72 4.07 3.73
C LYS A 59 -14.29 4.44 3.39
N PHE A 60 -13.99 4.45 2.11
CA PHE A 60 -12.71 4.92 1.57
C PHE A 60 -12.96 5.96 0.47
N SER A 61 -12.48 7.18 0.71
CA SER A 61 -12.66 8.35 -0.13
C SER A 61 -11.36 8.73 -0.86
N LYS A 62 -11.45 9.69 -1.78
CA LYS A 62 -10.26 10.23 -2.46
C LYS A 62 -9.30 10.94 -1.50
N GLY A 63 -9.82 11.51 -0.41
CA GLY A 63 -8.98 12.13 0.62
C GLY A 63 -8.14 11.08 1.34
N ASP A 64 -8.77 9.97 1.73
CA ASP A 64 -8.10 8.84 2.37
C ASP A 64 -7.03 8.24 1.45
N TYR A 65 -7.34 8.13 0.15
CA TYR A 65 -6.40 7.71 -0.87
C TYR A 65 -5.17 8.60 -0.98
N ILE A 66 -5.35 9.93 -1.01
CA ILE A 66 -4.21 10.87 -1.06
C ILE A 66 -3.34 10.70 0.19
N VAL A 67 -3.95 10.52 1.35
CA VAL A 67 -3.21 10.27 2.60
C VAL A 67 -2.43 8.96 2.47
N LYS A 68 -3.06 7.84 2.10
CA LYS A 68 -2.36 6.56 1.91
C LYS A 68 -1.17 6.71 0.94
N ALA A 69 -1.39 7.29 -0.23
CA ALA A 69 -0.34 7.47 -1.23
C ALA A 69 0.85 8.33 -0.74
N LEU A 70 0.67 9.17 0.28
CA LEU A 70 1.72 10.04 0.82
C LEU A 70 2.43 9.46 2.05
N VAL A 71 1.71 8.69 2.87
CA VAL A 71 2.22 8.25 4.18
C VAL A 71 2.18 6.75 4.41
N GLY A 72 1.72 5.93 3.46
CA GLY A 72 1.66 4.48 3.60
C GLY A 72 3.02 3.87 3.96
N ALA A 73 4.10 4.31 3.31
CA ALA A 73 5.45 3.83 3.63
C ALA A 73 5.94 4.19 5.06
N ILE A 74 5.25 5.10 5.76
CA ILE A 74 5.59 5.61 7.09
C ILE A 74 4.68 5.01 8.16
N ASP A 75 3.38 4.91 7.87
CA ASP A 75 2.34 4.51 8.81
C ASP A 75 1.78 3.13 8.43
N GLN A 76 2.15 2.12 9.23
CA GLN A 76 1.78 0.73 9.00
C GLN A 76 0.27 0.46 9.12
N GLU A 77 -0.49 1.29 9.86
CA GLU A 77 -1.94 1.12 9.95
C GLU A 77 -2.62 1.57 8.66
N ILE A 78 -2.12 2.66 8.06
CA ILE A 78 -2.58 3.17 6.77
C ILE A 78 -2.15 2.22 5.65
N ASP A 79 -0.92 1.71 5.72
CA ASP A 79 -0.41 0.73 4.77
C ASP A 79 -1.30 -0.51 4.71
N GLY A 80 -1.49 -1.16 5.86
CA GLY A 80 -2.26 -2.40 6.02
C GLY A 80 -3.77 -2.29 5.79
N LEU A 81 -4.30 -1.15 5.31
CA LEU A 81 -5.71 -1.01 4.94
C LEU A 81 -6.11 -1.95 3.79
N ASN A 82 -5.20 -2.20 2.85
CA ASN A 82 -5.43 -3.03 1.68
C ASN A 82 -4.91 -4.48 1.86
N GLU A 83 -4.44 -4.83 3.06
CA GLU A 83 -3.91 -6.15 3.40
C GLU A 83 -4.88 -7.01 4.25
N PRO A 84 -4.76 -8.35 4.20
CA PRO A 84 -5.51 -9.23 5.09
C PRO A 84 -5.05 -9.09 6.55
N LYS A 85 -5.98 -8.79 7.45
CA LYS A 85 -5.72 -8.79 8.89
C LYS A 85 -5.32 -10.19 9.38
N PRO A 86 -4.31 -10.33 10.25
CA PRO A 86 -3.83 -11.64 10.75
C PRO A 86 -4.85 -12.47 11.57
N GLY A 87 -6.11 -12.04 11.70
CA GLY A 87 -7.19 -12.78 12.37
C GLY A 87 -8.31 -13.32 11.47
N ASN A 88 -8.33 -13.02 10.17
CA ASN A 88 -9.43 -13.38 9.27
C ASN A 88 -9.27 -14.72 8.52
N GLN A 89 -8.19 -15.47 8.78
CA GLN A 89 -7.91 -16.74 8.09
C GLN A 89 -8.76 -17.94 8.59
N ASN A 90 -9.57 -17.78 9.65
CA ASN A 90 -10.28 -18.89 10.33
C ASN A 90 -11.82 -18.83 10.25
N ARG A 91 -12.40 -18.18 9.25
CA ARG A 91 -13.87 -18.22 9.05
C ARG A 91 -14.18 -18.67 7.63
N SER A 92 -14.13 -20.00 7.45
CA SER A 92 -14.76 -20.73 6.35
C SER A 92 -16.18 -21.11 6.73
#